data_AF-A0A432T5M8-F1
#
_entry.id   AF-A0A432T5M8-F1
#
_cell.length_a   1.000
_cell.length_b   1.000
_cell.length_c   1.000
_cell.angle_alpha   90.00
_cell.angle_beta   90.00
_cell.angle_gamma   90.00
#
_symmetry.space_group_name_H-M   'P 1'
#
loop_
_entity.id
_entity.type
_entity.pdbx_description
1 polymer ?
#
loop_
_entity_poly.entity_id
_entity_poly.type
_entity_poly.pdbx_seq_one_letter_code
_entity_poly.pdbx_strand_id
1 'polypeptide(L)' 'MRVLTGIQASGKLHIGNYFGAMKPMVELQEEHELFTFIA' A
#
# COMPACT_ATOMS: atom_id res chain seq x y z
N MET A 1 -8.55 11.41 -7.87
CA MET A 1 -8.53 10.20 -8.73
C MET A 1 -8.79 8.98 -7.86
N ARG A 2 -9.32 7.88 -8.40
CA ARG A 2 -9.49 6.63 -7.64
C ARG A 2 -8.33 5.69 -7.96
N VAL A 3 -7.68 5.15 -6.93
CA VAL A 3 -6.55 4.22 -7.08
C VAL A 3 -6.91 2.88 -6.48
N LEU A 4 -6.63 1.80 -7.21
CA LEU A 4 -6.80 0.42 -6.74
C LEU A 4 -5.43 -0.26 -6.72
N THR A 5 -5.03 -0.78 -5.56
CA THR A 5 -3.73 -1.46 -5.38
C THR A 5 -3.88 -2.70 -4.50
N GLY A 6 -2.94 -3.64 -4.62
CA GLY A 6 -2.89 -4.87 -3.83
C GLY A 6 -1.64 -4.94 -2.98
N ILE A 7 -1.76 -5.42 -1.74
CA ILE A 7 -0.63 -5.80 -0.89
C ILE A 7 -0.56 -7.33 -0.81
N GLN A 8 0.61 -7.88 -1.10
CA GLN A 8 0.85 -9.31 -0.93
C GLN A 8 0.85 -9.70 0.54
N ALA A 9 0.20 -10.82 0.88
CA ALA A 9 0.32 -11.43 2.21
C ALA A 9 1.73 -12.04 2.43
N SER A 10 2.73 -11.20 2.73
CA SER A 10 4.14 -11.59 2.88
C SER A 10 4.49 -12.24 4.24
N GLY A 11 3.49 -12.52 5.07
CA GLY A 11 3.70 -13.04 6.43
C GLY A 11 4.24 -11.95 7.36
N LYS A 12 5.52 -12.05 7.75
CA LYS A 12 6.12 -11.07 8.66
C LYS A 12 6.58 -9.82 7.90
N LEU A 13 5.97 -8.68 8.23
CA LEU A 13 6.39 -7.39 7.70
C LEU A 13 7.85 -7.10 8.04
N HIS A 14 8.59 -6.61 7.05
CA HIS A 14 9.95 -6.12 7.18
C HIS A 14 10.08 -4.71 6.61
N ILE A 15 11.20 -4.06 6.90
CA ILE A 15 11.45 -2.65 6.56
C ILE A 15 11.32 -2.36 5.05
N GLY A 16 11.68 -3.34 4.21
CA GLY A 16 11.46 -3.27 2.76
C GLY A 16 9.99 -3.16 2.34
N ASN A 17 9.05 -3.83 3.02
CA ASN A 17 7.62 -3.67 2.71
C ASN A 17 7.14 -2.25 3.05
N TYR A 18 7.65 -1.70 4.16
CA TYR A 18 7.28 -0.36 4.57
C TYR A 18 7.72 0.70 3.55
N PHE A 19 9.01 0.74 3.22
CA PHE A 19 9.52 1.74 2.29
C PHE A 19 9.11 1.48 0.83
N GLY A 20 8.95 0.21 0.45
CA GLY A 20 8.63 -0.16 -0.94
C GLY A 20 7.15 -0.08 -1.30
N ALA A 21 6.25 -0.27 -0.34
CA ALA A 21 4.81 -0.33 -0.61
C ALA A 21 3.99 0.53 0.37
N MET A 22 4.14 0.31 1.68
CA MET A 22 3.20 0.90 2.66
C MET A 22 3.32 2.43 2.76
N LYS A 23 4.55 2.97 2.83
CA LYS A 23 4.77 4.41 2.93
C LYS A 23 4.25 5.15 1.68
N PRO A 24 4.58 4.75 0.44
CA PRO A 24 3.97 5.34 -0.75
C PRO A 24 2.44 5.23 -0.77
N MET A 25 1.88 4.10 -0.30
CA MET A 25 0.43 3.95 -0.23
C MET A 25 -0.22 4.93 0.73
N VAL A 26 0.35 5.16 1.91
CA VAL A 26 -0.14 6.17 2.87
C VAL A 26 -0.07 7.57 2.28
N GLU A 27 1.05 7.92 1.63
CA GLU A 27 1.19 9.22 0.96
C GLU A 27 0.12 9.39 -0.15
N LEU A 28 -0.21 8.32 -0.88
CA LEU A 28 -1.23 8.34 -1.92
C LEU A 28 -2.66 8.54 -1.38
N GLN A 29 -2.92 8.20 -0.12
CA GLN A 29 -4.23 8.39 0.51
C GLN A 29 -4.55 9.87 0.75
N GLU A 30 -3.53 10.71 0.92
CA GLU A 30 -3.71 12.15 1.13
C GLU A 30 -4.19 12.85 -0.16
N GLU A 31 -3.84 12.31 -1.33
CA GLU A 31 -4.14 12.91 -2.63
C GLU A 31 -5.31 12.23 -3.36
N HIS A 32 -5.59 10.96 -3.07
CA HIS A 32 -6.48 10.11 -3.84
C HIS A 32 -7.38 9.22 -2.97
N GLU A 33 -8.53 8.84 -3.54
CA GLU A 33 -9.40 7.82 -2.94
C GLU A 33 -8.78 6.45 -3.21
N LEU A 34 -8.12 5.88 -2.20
CA LEU A 34 -7.37 4.63 -2.30
C LEU A 34 -8.21 3.41 -1.88
N PHE A 35 -8.27 2.41 -2.76
CA PHE A 35 -8.80 1.08 -2.50
C PHE A 35 -7.65 0.08 -2.44
N THR A 36 -7.54 -0.66 -1.34
CA THR A 36 -6.49 -1.66 -1.13
C THR A 36 -7.11 -3.03 -0.89
N PHE A 37 -6.53 -4.07 -1.47
CA PHE A 37 -6.88 -5.46 -1.19
C PHE A 37 -5.65 -6.30 -0.85
N ILE A 38 -5.87 -7.44 -0.20
CA ILE A 38 -4.83 -8.44 0.06
C ILE A 38 -4.84 -9.41 -1.13
N ALA A 39 -3.67 -9.65 -1.72
CA ALA A 39 -3.46 -10.55 -2.86
C ALA A 39 -2.45 -11.65 -2.56
#